data_AF-A0A9E1H9G9-F1
#
_entry.id   AF-A0A9E1H9G9-F1
#
_cell.length_a   1.000
_cell.length_b   1.000
_cell.length_c   1.000
_cell.angle_alpha   90.00
_cell.angle_beta   90.00
_cell.angle_gamma   90.00
#
_symmetry.space_group_name_H-M   'P 1'
#
loop_
_entity.id
_entity.type
_entity.pdbx_description
1 polymer ?
#
loop_
_entity_poly.entity_id
_entity_poly.type
_entity_poly.pdbx_seq_one_letter_code
_entity_poly.pdbx_strand_id
1 'polypeptide(L)'
;AAGISEEDEEELRELLANKNFFGVEEFAETLNLKAELNELFHMLGSLNVDLNDLKRAKELAASYPRILAAIHNLEELHKVLEVYGIQKYISFELGIISSYQYYTGIIFSGYTFGSGEPIVKGGRYDRLLTYYGKTSASIGFAIVIDQLMAALSRQKINISIETNGKLIVYTKANQAKAILSAKEKRAAGTPVETILKDDTKTNEDYQNYAKRNRIRTVTFMED
;
A
#
# COMPACT_ATOMS: atom_id res chain seq x y z
N ALA A 1 23.07 -16.43 16.21
CA ALA A 1 22.99 -15.87 17.57
C ALA A 1 22.62 -16.97 18.56
N ALA A 2 21.48 -17.63 18.36
CA ALA A 2 21.04 -18.75 19.18
C ALA A 2 21.76 -20.09 18.93
N GLY A 3 22.39 -20.28 17.75
CA GLY A 3 23.15 -21.50 17.46
C GLY A 3 22.27 -22.73 17.20
N ILE A 4 21.02 -22.49 16.77
CA ILE A 4 20.02 -23.50 16.47
C ILE A 4 20.27 -24.16 15.10
N SER A 5 19.69 -25.35 14.90
CA SER A 5 19.76 -26.06 13.61
C SER A 5 18.87 -25.40 12.55
N GLU A 6 19.02 -25.81 11.29
CA GLU A 6 18.12 -25.36 10.20
C GLU A 6 16.67 -25.83 10.42
N GLU A 7 16.50 -27.01 11.01
CA GLU A 7 15.18 -27.58 11.35
C GLU A 7 14.49 -26.74 12.43
N ASP A 8 15.20 -26.40 13.50
CA ASP A 8 14.70 -25.52 14.56
C ASP A 8 14.40 -24.10 14.05
N GLU A 9 15.20 -23.59 13.11
CA GLU A 9 14.95 -22.27 12.50
C GLU A 9 13.66 -22.29 11.67
N GLU A 10 13.39 -23.37 10.93
CA GLU A 10 12.17 -23.49 10.13
C GLU A 10 10.93 -23.63 11.02
N GLU A 11 11.00 -24.42 12.10
CA GLU A 11 9.91 -24.53 13.07
C GLU A 11 9.57 -23.16 13.70
N LEU A 12 10.59 -22.41 14.13
CA LEU A 12 10.42 -21.05 14.63
C LEU A 12 9.81 -20.11 13.59
N ARG A 13 10.19 -20.24 12.31
CA ARG A 13 9.62 -19.46 11.21
C ARG A 13 8.15 -19.80 11.00
N GLU A 14 7.77 -21.07 11.05
CA GLU A 14 6.37 -21.49 10.93
C GLU A 14 5.52 -20.95 12.08
N LEU A 15 6.04 -21.01 13.31
CA LEU A 15 5.36 -20.45 14.49
C LEU A 15 5.15 -18.93 14.35
N LEU A 16 6.18 -18.18 13.93
CA LEU A 16 6.08 -16.75 13.67
C LEU A 16 5.12 -16.43 12.51
N ALA A 17 5.14 -17.20 11.42
CA ALA A 17 4.25 -17.01 10.27
C ALA A 17 2.77 -17.13 10.67
N ASN A 18 2.48 -18.08 11.57
CA ASN A 18 1.14 -18.34 12.10
C ASN A 18 0.77 -17.43 13.28
N LYS A 19 1.64 -16.48 13.66
CA LYS A 19 1.49 -15.62 14.84
C LYS A 19 1.31 -16.43 16.15
N ASN A 20 1.88 -17.63 16.21
CA ASN A 20 1.86 -18.47 17.41
C ASN A 20 3.02 -18.10 18.33
N PHE A 21 2.94 -16.92 18.94
CA PHE A 21 4.01 -16.42 19.82
C PHE A 21 4.17 -17.24 21.10
N PHE A 22 3.10 -17.84 21.60
CA PHE A 22 3.18 -18.79 22.72
C PHE A 22 4.05 -20.01 22.35
N GLY A 23 3.84 -20.56 21.16
CA GLY A 23 4.70 -21.65 20.67
C GLY A 23 6.15 -21.22 20.45
N VAL A 24 6.40 -19.97 20.02
CA VAL A 24 7.78 -19.43 19.92
C VAL A 24 8.45 -19.41 21.29
N GLU A 25 7.75 -18.98 22.34
CA GLU A 25 8.27 -18.96 23.71
C GLU A 25 8.54 -20.36 24.24
N GLU A 26 7.56 -21.26 24.14
CA GLU A 26 7.70 -22.66 24.58
C GLU A 26 8.85 -23.35 23.86
N PHE A 27 8.96 -23.17 22.53
CA PHE A 27 10.07 -23.72 21.76
C PHE A 27 11.41 -23.12 22.18
N ALA A 28 11.50 -21.80 22.37
CA ALA A 28 12.73 -21.12 22.79
C ALA A 28 13.24 -21.62 24.16
N GLU A 29 12.34 -21.94 25.09
CA GLU A 29 12.69 -22.52 26.40
C GLU A 29 13.38 -23.88 26.28
N THR A 30 13.05 -24.68 25.25
CA THR A 30 13.70 -25.99 25.02
C THR A 30 15.15 -25.87 24.54
N LEU A 31 15.52 -24.73 23.95
CA LEU A 31 16.82 -24.51 23.30
C LEU A 31 17.95 -24.16 24.30
N ASN A 32 17.66 -24.08 25.60
CA ASN A 32 18.62 -23.77 26.67
C ASN A 32 19.49 -22.53 26.35
N LEU A 33 18.83 -21.47 25.88
CA LEU A 33 19.50 -20.24 25.45
C LEU A 33 19.95 -19.39 26.64
N LYS A 34 20.85 -18.45 26.38
CA LYS A 34 21.18 -17.41 27.35
C LYS A 34 19.95 -16.55 27.65
N ALA A 35 19.86 -16.01 28.87
CA ALA A 35 18.74 -15.22 29.34
C ALA A 35 18.39 -14.04 28.40
N GLU A 36 19.41 -13.39 27.82
CA GLU A 36 19.19 -12.28 26.91
C GLU A 36 18.51 -12.71 25.60
N LEU A 37 18.80 -13.92 25.13
CA LEU A 37 18.16 -14.47 23.92
C LEU A 37 16.73 -14.91 24.19
N ASN A 38 16.46 -15.56 25.33
CA ASN A 38 15.10 -15.91 25.72
C ASN A 38 14.21 -14.66 25.80
N GLU A 39 14.73 -13.59 26.40
CA GLU A 39 14.01 -12.32 26.45
C GLU A 39 13.80 -11.71 25.06
N LEU A 40 14.80 -11.74 24.17
CA LEU A 40 14.65 -11.27 22.80
C LEU A 40 13.61 -12.08 22.00
N PHE A 41 13.48 -13.38 22.25
CA PHE A 41 12.42 -14.21 21.67
C PHE A 41 11.04 -13.85 22.22
N HIS A 42 10.91 -13.63 23.53
CA HIS A 42 9.66 -13.15 24.15
C HIS A 42 9.22 -11.80 23.55
N MET A 43 10.15 -10.89 23.30
CA MET A 43 9.87 -9.59 22.68
C MET A 43 9.32 -9.69 21.24
N LEU A 44 9.49 -10.82 20.54
CA LEU A 44 8.90 -11.01 19.20
C LEU A 44 7.36 -11.03 19.24
N GLY A 45 6.76 -11.47 20.35
CA GLY A 45 5.31 -11.48 20.55
C GLY A 45 4.70 -10.13 20.93
N SER A 46 5.54 -9.12 21.18
CA SER A 46 5.08 -7.79 21.58
C SER A 46 4.50 -7.04 20.38
N LEU A 47 3.19 -6.79 20.42
CA LEU A 47 2.49 -5.95 19.46
C LEU A 47 2.64 -4.47 19.86
N ASN A 48 3.19 -3.64 18.97
CA ASN A 48 3.51 -2.22 19.18
C ASN A 48 4.66 -1.98 20.16
N VAL A 49 5.87 -2.31 19.71
CA VAL A 49 7.13 -1.99 20.39
C VAL A 49 7.37 -0.49 20.36
N ASP A 50 7.50 0.12 21.54
CA ASP A 50 7.81 1.53 21.69
C ASP A 50 9.32 1.81 21.72
N LEU A 51 9.70 3.08 21.89
CA LEU A 51 11.11 3.47 21.96
C LEU A 51 11.85 2.92 23.19
N ASN A 52 11.16 2.68 24.30
CA ASN A 52 11.76 2.08 25.49
C ASN A 52 11.98 0.58 25.27
N ASP A 53 11.05 -0.09 24.60
CA ASP A 53 11.21 -1.48 24.20
C ASP A 53 12.39 -1.64 23.23
N LEU A 54 12.54 -0.75 22.23
CA LEU A 54 13.70 -0.77 21.34
C LEU A 54 15.02 -0.56 22.10
N LYS A 55 15.06 0.32 23.10
CA LYS A 55 16.24 0.50 23.96
C LYS A 55 16.56 -0.77 24.76
N ARG A 56 15.55 -1.39 25.37
CA ARG A 56 15.71 -2.66 26.10
C ARG A 56 16.22 -3.76 25.17
N ALA A 57 15.63 -3.92 23.99
CA ALA A 57 16.07 -4.88 22.99
C ALA A 57 17.53 -4.63 22.58
N LYS A 58 17.94 -3.36 22.45
CA LYS A 58 19.32 -2.97 22.12
C LYS A 58 20.32 -3.40 23.20
N GLU A 59 19.96 -3.23 24.47
CA GLU A 59 20.78 -3.66 25.62
C GLU A 59 20.95 -5.19 25.63
N LEU A 60 19.85 -5.94 25.48
CA LEU A 60 19.86 -7.41 25.38
C LEU A 60 20.65 -7.91 24.17
N ALA A 61 20.61 -7.15 23.06
CA ALA A 61 21.29 -7.48 21.82
C ALA A 61 22.79 -7.13 21.82
N ALA A 62 23.35 -6.54 22.88
CA ALA A 62 24.72 -6.02 22.90
C ALA A 62 25.80 -7.06 22.49
N SER A 63 25.59 -8.33 22.86
CA SER A 63 26.50 -9.44 22.50
C SER A 63 26.22 -10.07 21.13
N TYR A 64 25.22 -9.57 20.40
CA TYR A 64 24.73 -10.15 19.14
C TYR A 64 24.76 -9.10 18.02
N PRO A 65 25.91 -8.89 17.34
CA PRO A 65 26.12 -7.76 16.41
C PRO A 65 25.06 -7.63 15.32
N ARG A 66 24.56 -8.75 14.79
CA ARG A 66 23.51 -8.75 13.75
C ARG A 66 22.16 -8.24 14.27
N ILE A 67 21.78 -8.63 15.49
CA ILE A 67 20.53 -8.19 16.13
C ILE A 67 20.67 -6.72 16.53
N LEU A 68 21.80 -6.36 17.13
CA LEU A 68 22.11 -4.98 17.52
C LEU A 68 22.05 -4.02 16.33
N ALA A 69 22.64 -4.39 15.19
CA ALA A 69 22.60 -3.59 13.97
C ALA A 69 21.17 -3.42 13.43
N ALA A 70 20.33 -4.47 13.50
CA ALA A 70 18.94 -4.38 13.07
C ALA A 70 18.13 -3.40 13.95
N ILE A 71 18.28 -3.49 15.27
CA ILE A 71 17.61 -2.59 16.22
C ILE A 71 18.09 -1.14 16.03
N HIS A 72 19.41 -0.95 15.90
CA HIS A 72 19.99 0.37 15.62
C HIS A 72 19.42 0.99 14.33
N ASN A 73 19.25 0.19 13.27
CA ASN A 73 18.65 0.67 12.02
C ASN A 73 17.19 1.11 12.20
N LEU A 74 16.41 0.43 13.07
CA LEU A 74 15.05 0.84 13.41
C LEU A 74 15.04 2.17 14.20
N GLU A 75 15.96 2.37 15.13
CA GLU A 75 16.11 3.64 15.86
C GLU A 75 16.46 4.80 14.92
N GLU A 76 17.42 4.61 14.02
CA GLU A 76 17.79 5.62 13.03
C GLU A 76 16.63 5.92 12.06
N LEU A 77 15.89 4.88 11.64
CA LEU A 77 14.69 5.06 10.84
C LEU A 77 13.64 5.89 11.59
N HIS A 78 13.42 5.62 12.88
CA HIS A 78 12.47 6.37 13.69
C HIS A 78 12.81 7.86 13.73
N LYS A 79 14.09 8.21 13.96
CA LYS A 79 14.55 9.62 13.96
C LYS A 79 14.25 10.31 12.64
N VAL A 80 14.46 9.63 11.51
CA VAL A 80 14.12 10.17 10.18
C VAL A 80 12.61 10.38 10.05
N LEU A 81 11.79 9.42 10.50
CA LEU A 81 10.33 9.50 10.45
C LEU A 81 9.76 10.62 11.35
N GLU A 82 10.43 10.93 12.47
CA GLU A 82 10.11 12.08 13.32
C GLU A 82 10.36 13.41 12.58
N VAL A 83 11.46 13.51 11.83
CA VAL A 83 11.73 14.70 10.99
C VAL A 83 10.64 14.89 9.92
N TYR A 84 10.12 13.80 9.35
CA TYR A 84 8.97 13.85 8.45
C TYR A 84 7.63 14.17 9.15
N GLY A 85 7.56 14.09 10.49
CA GLY A 85 6.35 14.36 11.27
C GLY A 85 5.26 13.29 11.16
N ILE A 86 5.62 12.05 10.79
CA ILE A 86 4.68 10.96 10.53
C ILE A 86 4.76 9.81 11.55
N GLN A 87 5.59 9.95 12.59
CA GLN A 87 5.83 8.92 13.62
C GLN A 87 4.55 8.41 14.29
N LYS A 88 3.50 9.24 14.38
CA LYS A 88 2.18 8.85 14.93
C LYS A 88 1.45 7.77 14.11
N TYR A 89 1.88 7.51 12.87
CA TYR A 89 1.33 6.47 11.99
C TYR A 89 2.20 5.21 11.95
N ILE A 90 3.25 5.14 12.77
CA ILE A 90 4.26 4.10 12.72
C ILE A 90 4.24 3.31 14.02
N SER A 91 4.12 2.00 13.91
CA SER A 91 4.32 1.04 14.99
C SER A 91 5.40 0.05 14.57
N PHE A 92 6.23 -0.38 15.53
CA PHE A 92 7.18 -1.47 15.31
C PHE A 92 6.61 -2.79 15.84
N GLU A 93 6.83 -3.87 15.09
CA GLU A 93 6.49 -5.23 15.47
C GLU A 93 7.68 -6.10 15.06
N LEU A 94 8.39 -6.64 16.05
CA LEU A 94 9.65 -7.36 15.84
C LEU A 94 9.43 -8.79 15.30
N GLY A 95 8.27 -9.38 15.58
CA GLY A 95 7.88 -10.72 15.14
C GLY A 95 7.35 -10.82 13.71
N ILE A 96 7.27 -9.71 12.95
CA ILE A 96 6.82 -9.81 11.56
C ILE A 96 7.90 -10.50 10.74
N ILE A 97 7.50 -11.59 10.08
CA ILE A 97 8.27 -12.22 9.02
C ILE A 97 7.51 -12.13 7.69
N SER A 98 8.26 -12.07 6.59
CA SER A 98 7.66 -12.12 5.25
C SER A 98 7.69 -13.54 4.73
N SER A 99 6.60 -13.96 4.07
CA SER A 99 6.59 -15.18 3.24
C SER A 99 7.50 -15.07 2.01
N TYR A 100 7.91 -13.85 1.64
CA TYR A 100 8.83 -13.61 0.56
C TYR A 100 10.28 -13.60 1.05
N GLN A 101 11.04 -14.62 0.66
CA GLN A 101 12.45 -14.77 1.03
C GLN A 101 13.39 -13.73 0.38
N TYR A 102 12.88 -12.84 -0.48
CA TYR A 102 13.70 -11.83 -1.16
C TYR A 102 13.96 -10.56 -0.31
N TYR A 103 13.24 -10.35 0.79
CA TYR A 103 13.48 -9.20 1.67
C TYR A 103 14.79 -9.36 2.46
N THR A 104 15.59 -8.30 2.52
CA THR A 104 16.94 -8.28 3.11
C THR A 104 17.07 -7.32 4.29
N GLY A 105 16.00 -6.59 4.63
CA GLY A 105 15.99 -5.60 5.71
C GLY A 105 14.58 -5.34 6.20
N ILE A 106 14.23 -4.06 6.41
CA ILE A 106 12.90 -3.70 6.90
C ILE A 106 11.80 -4.21 5.97
N ILE A 107 10.71 -4.65 6.58
CA ILE A 107 9.43 -4.93 5.93
C ILE A 107 8.37 -4.09 6.61
N PHE A 108 7.38 -3.63 5.86
CA PHE A 108 6.32 -2.81 6.40
C PHE A 108 5.01 -3.05 5.67
N SER A 109 3.93 -2.90 6.41
CA SER A 109 2.56 -3.00 5.92
C SER A 109 1.78 -1.78 6.37
N GLY A 110 0.94 -1.25 5.50
CA GLY A 110 0.05 -0.14 5.81
C GLY A 110 -1.38 -0.62 5.97
N TYR A 111 -2.01 -0.24 7.06
CA TYR A 111 -3.39 -0.58 7.38
C TYR A 111 -4.24 0.68 7.46
N THR A 112 -5.54 0.52 7.20
CA THR A 112 -6.52 1.58 7.38
C THR A 112 -7.76 1.01 8.04
N PHE A 113 -8.51 1.88 8.71
CA PHE A 113 -9.79 1.51 9.31
C PHE A 113 -10.72 0.85 8.29
N GLY A 114 -11.45 -0.18 8.73
CA GLY A 114 -12.36 -0.93 7.87
C GLY A 114 -11.68 -1.96 6.95
N SER A 115 -10.37 -2.18 7.07
CA SER A 115 -9.66 -3.26 6.38
C SER A 115 -9.08 -4.27 7.38
N GLY A 116 -9.35 -5.56 7.18
CA GLY A 116 -8.67 -6.65 7.89
C GLY A 116 -7.34 -7.06 7.25
N GLU A 117 -7.05 -6.54 6.06
CA GLU A 117 -5.84 -6.82 5.29
C GLU A 117 -5.03 -5.53 5.06
N PRO A 118 -3.70 -5.63 4.89
CA PRO A 118 -2.87 -4.48 4.56
C PRO A 118 -3.18 -3.94 3.16
N ILE A 119 -3.35 -2.62 3.05
CA ILE A 119 -3.53 -1.87 1.80
C ILE A 119 -2.21 -1.48 1.14
N VAL A 120 -1.12 -1.48 1.92
CA VAL A 120 0.25 -1.24 1.45
C VAL A 120 1.12 -2.39 1.93
N LYS A 121 2.01 -2.89 1.07
CA LYS A 121 3.04 -3.88 1.42
C LYS A 121 4.36 -3.43 0.83
N GLY A 122 5.43 -3.50 1.60
CA GLY A 122 6.75 -3.09 1.11
C GLY A 122 7.89 -3.52 2.00
N GLY A 123 9.10 -3.18 1.57
CA GLY A 123 10.31 -3.49 2.29
C GLY A 123 11.56 -3.35 1.44
N ARG A 124 12.71 -3.65 2.05
CA ARG A 124 14.04 -3.61 1.44
C ARG A 124 14.43 -4.98 0.90
N TYR A 125 14.90 -5.04 -0.35
CA TYR A 125 15.17 -6.27 -1.10
C TYR A 125 16.45 -6.15 -1.95
N ASP A 126 17.58 -5.90 -1.29
CA ASP A 126 18.86 -5.57 -1.96
C ASP A 126 19.42 -6.72 -2.82
N ARG A 127 18.98 -7.97 -2.60
CA ARG A 127 19.44 -9.15 -3.34
C ARG A 127 18.66 -9.44 -4.61
N LEU A 128 17.47 -8.85 -4.79
CA LEU A 128 16.58 -9.22 -5.90
C LEU A 128 17.20 -8.93 -7.28
N LEU A 129 17.81 -7.77 -7.45
CA LEU A 129 18.39 -7.36 -8.74
C LEU A 129 19.65 -8.17 -9.12
N THR A 130 20.30 -8.83 -8.15
CA THR A 130 21.45 -9.69 -8.42
C THR A 130 21.08 -10.86 -9.32
N TYR A 131 19.86 -11.41 -9.20
CA TYR A 131 19.35 -12.46 -10.10
C TYR A 131 19.17 -11.98 -11.54
N TYR A 132 19.17 -10.66 -11.77
CA TYR A 132 19.06 -10.01 -13.08
C TYR A 132 20.38 -9.34 -13.52
N GLY A 133 21.50 -9.66 -12.87
CA GLY A 133 22.82 -9.18 -13.26
C GLY A 133 23.21 -7.79 -12.75
N LYS A 134 22.47 -7.22 -11.79
CA LYS A 134 22.81 -5.92 -11.18
C LYS A 134 22.74 -5.98 -9.66
N THR A 135 23.86 -5.74 -8.99
CA THR A 135 23.85 -5.54 -7.53
C THR A 135 23.52 -4.09 -7.20
N SER A 136 22.36 -3.86 -6.59
CA SER A 136 21.92 -2.52 -6.17
C SER A 136 20.98 -2.62 -4.99
N ALA A 137 21.25 -1.81 -3.96
CA ALA A 137 20.33 -1.66 -2.84
C ALA A 137 18.96 -1.21 -3.37
N SER A 138 17.90 -1.83 -2.86
CA SER A 138 16.55 -1.69 -3.41
C SER A 138 15.51 -1.69 -2.30
N ILE A 139 14.57 -0.76 -2.35
CA ILE A 139 13.47 -0.64 -1.41
C ILE A 139 12.26 -0.09 -2.16
N GLY A 140 11.07 -0.52 -1.78
CA GLY A 140 9.84 -0.02 -2.38
C GLY A 140 8.60 -0.60 -1.70
N PHE A 141 7.45 -0.21 -2.23
CA PHE A 141 6.16 -0.70 -1.77
C PHE A 141 5.17 -0.77 -2.93
N ALA A 142 4.10 -1.54 -2.72
CA ALA A 142 2.95 -1.61 -3.59
C ALA A 142 1.69 -1.23 -2.81
N ILE A 143 0.75 -0.58 -3.49
CA ILE A 143 -0.60 -0.31 -3.00
C ILE A 143 -1.53 -1.36 -3.61
N VAL A 144 -2.26 -2.08 -2.75
CA VAL A 144 -3.25 -3.07 -3.18
C VAL A 144 -4.55 -2.33 -3.47
N ILE A 145 -4.77 -1.99 -4.75
CA ILE A 145 -5.89 -1.14 -5.19
C ILE A 145 -7.24 -1.69 -4.76
N ASP A 146 -7.47 -2.99 -4.88
CA ASP A 146 -8.74 -3.61 -4.50
C ASP A 146 -9.04 -3.42 -3.00
N GLN A 147 -8.03 -3.61 -2.14
CA GLN A 147 -8.19 -3.41 -0.70
C GLN A 147 -8.35 -1.93 -0.35
N LEU A 148 -7.65 -1.04 -1.05
CA LEU A 148 -7.83 0.41 -0.89
C LEU A 148 -9.25 0.84 -1.27
N MET A 149 -9.77 0.38 -2.42
CA MET A 149 -11.12 0.70 -2.88
C MET A 149 -12.19 0.12 -1.93
N ALA A 150 -11.98 -1.10 -1.45
CA ALA A 150 -12.85 -1.71 -0.44
C ALA A 150 -12.86 -0.90 0.86
N ALA A 151 -11.69 -0.43 1.32
CA ALA A 151 -11.58 0.41 2.52
C ALA A 151 -12.31 1.75 2.33
N LEU A 152 -12.10 2.45 1.21
CA LEU A 152 -12.78 3.71 0.88
C LEU A 152 -14.31 3.53 0.87
N SER A 153 -14.79 2.45 0.25
CA SER A 153 -16.22 2.11 0.20
C SER A 153 -16.80 1.86 1.60
N ARG A 154 -16.11 1.08 2.46
CA ARG A 154 -16.58 0.80 3.83
C ARG A 154 -16.57 2.04 4.72
N GLN A 155 -15.59 2.91 4.53
CA GLN A 155 -15.49 4.19 5.22
C GLN A 155 -16.46 5.24 4.67
N LYS A 156 -17.23 4.92 3.62
CA LYS A 156 -18.15 5.84 2.95
C LYS A 156 -17.46 7.11 2.43
N ILE A 157 -16.18 6.99 2.06
CA ILE A 157 -15.42 8.09 1.45
C ILE A 157 -15.86 8.21 0.00
N ASN A 158 -16.48 9.34 -0.33
CA ASN A 158 -16.92 9.61 -1.69
C ASN A 158 -15.77 10.23 -2.50
N ILE A 159 -15.33 9.57 -3.56
CA ILE A 159 -14.33 10.10 -4.47
C ILE A 159 -15.06 10.93 -5.53
N SER A 160 -14.88 12.25 -5.49
CA SER A 160 -15.45 13.13 -6.51
C SER A 160 -14.78 12.84 -7.84
N ILE A 161 -15.56 12.41 -8.82
CA ILE A 161 -15.13 12.34 -10.21
C ILE A 161 -15.49 13.66 -10.86
N GLU A 162 -14.51 14.36 -11.43
CA GLU A 162 -14.80 15.57 -12.20
C GLU A 162 -15.64 15.21 -13.43
N THR A 163 -16.88 15.66 -13.42
CA THR A 163 -17.82 15.51 -14.53
C THR A 163 -17.90 16.86 -15.23
N ASN A 164 -16.88 17.19 -16.03
CA ASN A 164 -16.86 18.41 -16.86
C ASN A 164 -17.13 18.11 -18.35
N GLY A 165 -17.48 16.86 -18.67
CA GLY A 165 -17.78 16.42 -20.03
C GLY A 165 -18.94 17.19 -20.64
N LYS A 166 -18.84 17.48 -21.94
CA LYS A 166 -19.91 18.10 -22.75
C LYS A 166 -20.30 17.17 -23.89
N LEU A 167 -21.59 17.10 -24.19
CA LEU A 167 -22.12 16.42 -25.37
C LEU A 167 -22.59 17.47 -26.37
N ILE A 168 -22.17 17.35 -27.63
CA ILE A 168 -22.69 18.13 -28.75
C ILE A 168 -23.53 17.21 -29.62
N VAL A 169 -24.84 17.43 -29.63
CA VAL A 169 -25.78 16.75 -30.54
C VAL A 169 -25.97 17.63 -31.75
N TYR A 170 -25.77 17.12 -32.96
CA TYR A 170 -25.77 17.94 -34.18
C TYR A 170 -26.59 17.31 -35.31
N THR A 171 -27.21 18.13 -36.17
CA THR A 171 -27.83 17.67 -37.42
C THR A 171 -26.76 17.47 -38.51
N LYS A 172 -27.06 16.72 -39.59
CA LYS A 172 -26.12 16.56 -40.72
C LYS A 172 -25.63 17.90 -41.27
N ALA A 173 -26.49 18.92 -41.30
CA ALA A 173 -26.15 20.27 -41.74
C ALA A 173 -25.08 20.95 -40.85
N ASN A 174 -25.10 20.67 -39.54
CA ASN A 174 -24.21 21.28 -38.55
C ASN A 174 -22.96 20.43 -38.23
N GLN A 175 -22.68 19.36 -38.98
CA GLN A 175 -21.57 18.44 -38.69
C GLN A 175 -20.20 19.14 -38.62
N ALA A 176 -19.87 19.98 -39.60
CA ALA A 176 -18.60 20.69 -39.62
C ALA A 176 -18.45 21.64 -38.41
N LYS A 177 -19.52 22.37 -38.08
CA LYS A 177 -19.57 23.29 -36.94
C LYS A 177 -19.41 22.56 -35.61
N ALA A 178 -20.07 21.40 -35.46
CA ALA A 178 -19.97 20.56 -34.27
C ALA A 178 -18.55 20.02 -34.06
N ILE A 179 -17.90 19.54 -35.13
CA ILE A 179 -16.52 19.05 -35.08
C ILE A 179 -15.54 20.16 -34.71
N LEU A 180 -15.67 21.35 -35.33
CA LEU A 180 -14.81 22.49 -35.03
C LEU A 180 -14.96 22.95 -33.57
N SER A 181 -16.21 23.10 -33.09
CA SER A 181 -16.47 23.46 -31.68
C SER A 181 -15.93 22.40 -30.71
N ALA A 182 -16.08 21.11 -31.03
CA ALA A 182 -15.53 20.03 -30.22
C ALA A 182 -14.00 20.09 -30.19
N LYS A 183 -13.34 20.38 -31.32
CA LYS A 183 -11.88 20.51 -31.40
C LYS A 183 -11.37 21.65 -30.51
N GLU A 184 -11.98 22.82 -30.58
CA GLU A 184 -11.62 23.97 -29.72
C GLU A 184 -11.78 23.66 -28.23
N LYS A 185 -12.93 23.09 -27.85
CA LYS A 185 -13.20 22.73 -26.45
C LYS A 185 -12.26 21.65 -25.92
N ARG A 186 -11.92 20.65 -26.74
CA ARG A 186 -10.93 19.62 -26.40
C ARG A 186 -9.52 20.22 -26.24
N ALA A 187 -9.12 21.16 -27.10
CA ALA A 187 -7.85 21.87 -26.97
C ALA A 187 -7.77 22.71 -25.68
N ALA A 188 -8.91 23.20 -25.19
CA ALA A 188 -9.03 23.88 -23.90
C ALA A 188 -9.17 22.91 -22.69
N GLY A 189 -8.93 21.60 -22.88
CA GLY A 189 -8.97 20.60 -21.80
C GLY A 189 -10.37 20.14 -21.38
N THR A 190 -11.42 20.53 -22.11
CA THR A 190 -12.79 20.05 -21.84
C THR A 190 -13.04 18.73 -22.59
N PRO A 191 -13.43 17.64 -21.91
CA PRO A 191 -13.87 16.42 -22.59
C PRO A 191 -15.15 16.69 -23.38
N VAL A 192 -15.15 16.43 -24.68
CA VAL A 192 -16.32 16.64 -25.55
C VAL A 192 -16.63 15.38 -26.34
N GLU A 193 -17.87 14.94 -26.27
CA GLU A 193 -18.46 13.93 -27.14
C GLU A 193 -19.36 14.60 -28.19
N THR A 194 -19.45 14.01 -29.38
CA THR A 194 -20.25 14.51 -30.49
C THR A 194 -21.14 13.39 -31.02
N ILE A 195 -22.45 13.62 -31.13
CA ILE A 195 -23.42 12.64 -31.62
C ILE A 195 -24.27 13.26 -32.74
N LEU A 196 -24.42 12.55 -33.85
CA LEU A 196 -25.38 12.91 -34.90
C LEU A 196 -26.80 12.69 -34.36
N LYS A 197 -27.67 13.70 -34.47
CA LYS A 197 -29.07 13.62 -34.09
C LYS A 197 -29.78 12.56 -34.94
N ASP A 198 -30.51 11.69 -34.25
CA ASP A 198 -31.37 10.66 -34.80
C ASP A 198 -32.79 11.20 -34.76
N ASP A 199 -33.45 11.25 -35.92
CA ASP A 199 -34.79 11.83 -36.07
C ASP A 199 -35.86 11.04 -35.27
N THR A 200 -35.55 9.81 -34.87
CA THR A 200 -36.43 8.99 -34.01
C THR A 200 -36.29 9.33 -32.52
N LYS A 201 -35.32 10.16 -32.13
CA LYS A 201 -34.99 10.48 -30.74
C LYS A 201 -35.28 11.94 -30.41
N THR A 202 -35.78 12.13 -29.21
CA THR A 202 -36.07 13.45 -28.64
C THR A 202 -34.83 14.05 -27.99
N ASN A 203 -34.87 15.36 -27.72
CA ASN A 203 -33.79 16.02 -26.98
C ASN A 203 -33.67 15.47 -25.54
N GLU A 204 -34.78 15.00 -24.97
CA GLU A 204 -34.80 14.33 -23.66
C GLU A 204 -34.00 13.03 -23.67
N ASP A 205 -34.02 12.26 -24.77
CA ASP A 205 -33.22 11.03 -24.90
C ASP A 205 -31.72 11.31 -24.80
N TYR A 206 -31.26 12.42 -25.38
CA TYR A 206 -29.85 12.84 -25.30
C TYR A 206 -29.49 13.41 -23.92
N GLN A 207 -30.41 14.10 -23.25
CA GLN A 207 -30.22 14.52 -21.86
C GLN A 207 -30.14 13.31 -20.92
N ASN A 208 -30.98 12.29 -21.13
CA ASN A 208 -30.95 11.03 -20.38
C ASN A 208 -29.67 10.23 -20.67
N TYR A 209 -29.20 10.21 -21.93
CA TYR A 209 -27.89 9.67 -22.28
C TYR A 209 -26.76 10.41 -21.54
N ALA A 210 -26.75 11.73 -21.55
CA ALA A 210 -25.73 12.54 -20.88
C ALA A 210 -25.72 12.28 -19.36
N LYS A 211 -26.90 12.21 -18.72
CA LYS A 211 -27.04 11.90 -17.30
C LYS A 211 -26.47 10.52 -16.95
N ARG A 212 -26.78 9.48 -17.74
CA ARG A 212 -26.26 8.11 -17.55
C ARG A 212 -24.74 8.05 -17.67
N ASN A 213 -24.17 8.82 -18.60
CA ASN A 213 -22.72 8.87 -18.85
C ASN A 213 -22.00 9.97 -18.03
N ARG A 214 -22.68 10.61 -17.08
CA ARG A 214 -22.13 11.66 -16.22
C ARG A 214 -21.54 12.85 -17.02
N ILE A 215 -22.14 13.17 -18.16
CA ILE A 215 -21.83 14.35 -18.98
C ILE A 215 -22.63 15.53 -18.40
N ARG A 216 -21.96 16.64 -18.15
CA ARG A 216 -22.53 17.79 -17.42
C ARG A 216 -23.42 18.69 -18.27
N THR A 217 -23.11 18.83 -19.55
CA THR A 217 -23.82 19.76 -20.42
C THR A 217 -24.08 19.14 -21.77
N VAL A 218 -25.30 19.29 -22.27
CA VAL A 218 -25.67 18.94 -23.64
C VAL A 218 -25.89 20.22 -24.42
N THR A 219 -25.30 20.31 -25.61
CA THR A 219 -25.49 21.41 -26.56
C THR A 219 -26.12 20.82 -27.82
N PHE A 220 -27.29 21.33 -28.20
CA PHE A 220 -27.94 20.97 -29.44
C PHE A 220 -27.54 21.98 -30.52
N MET A 221 -26.95 21.49 -31.61
CA MET A 221 -26.68 22.23 -32.84
C MET A 221 -27.71 21.79 -33.86
N GLU A 222 -28.93 22.23 -33.58
CA GLU A 222 -30.09 22.22 -34.47
C GLU A 222 -30.14 23.57 -35.18
N ASP A 223 -30.74 23.63 -36.35
CA ASP A 223 -30.69 24.80 -37.23
C ASP A 223 -31.12 26.11 -36.55
#